data_AF-A0A365P0V0-F1
#
_entry.id   AF-A0A365P0V0-F1
#
_cell.length_a   1.000
_cell.length_b   1.000
_cell.length_c   1.000
_cell.angle_alpha   90.00
_cell.angle_beta   90.00
_cell.angle_gamma   90.00
#
_symmetry.space_group_name_H-M   'P 1'
#
loop_
_entity.id
_entity.type
_entity.pdbx_description
1 polymer ?
#
loop_
_entity_poly.entity_id
_entity_poly.type
_entity_poly.pdbx_seq_one_letter_code
_entity_poly.pdbx_strand_id
1 'polypeptide(L)'
;MKKIILLIVMLTFGCKTSDFHKQICKISSINLNDKYQKNIFFKLKKSLRDSETIIYYYQPNFTFDNNDFSGVLYDLEHSKFYFINLKNNNISISETPNNPYSNYQKNNILLYLGKEQGKLTNISDNCFYSGPKIFDYLYEINLTDKNLNKEFVFKNFYPCID
;
A
#
# COMPACT_ATOMS: atom_id res chain seq x y z
N MET A 1 -30.91 -43.45 40.36
CA MET A 1 -31.98 -42.53 39.91
C MET A 1 -31.34 -41.25 39.39
N LYS A 2 -31.85 -40.77 38.25
CA LYS A 2 -31.61 -39.48 37.56
C LYS A 2 -30.23 -39.26 36.90
N LYS A 3 -30.26 -39.49 35.58
CA LYS A 3 -29.47 -38.82 34.53
C LYS A 3 -29.49 -37.29 34.73
N ILE A 4 -28.40 -36.60 34.34
CA ILE A 4 -28.43 -35.52 33.34
C ILE A 4 -27.05 -35.47 32.68
N ILE A 5 -27.07 -35.81 31.40
CA ILE A 5 -26.06 -35.49 30.40
C ILE A 5 -26.22 -34.00 30.11
N LEU A 6 -25.14 -33.22 30.13
CA LEU A 6 -25.09 -31.98 29.35
C LEU A 6 -23.75 -31.89 28.62
N LEU A 7 -23.75 -32.54 27.47
CA LEU A 7 -22.87 -32.32 26.34
C LEU A 7 -23.15 -30.90 25.80
N ILE A 8 -22.34 -29.91 26.16
CA ILE A 8 -22.31 -28.62 25.43
C ILE A 8 -21.08 -28.63 24.53
N VAL A 9 -21.32 -29.20 23.35
CA VAL A 9 -20.93 -28.67 22.02
C VAL A 9 -20.10 -27.38 22.10
N MET A 10 -18.77 -27.51 22.10
CA MET A 10 -17.88 -26.49 21.54
C MET A 10 -17.72 -26.74 20.03
N LEU A 11 -18.85 -26.72 19.31
CA LEU A 11 -18.89 -26.26 17.92
C LEU A 11 -19.37 -24.82 18.06
N THR A 12 -18.51 -23.82 17.97
CA THR A 12 -18.07 -23.34 16.68
C THR A 12 -16.78 -22.52 16.85
N PHE A 13 -15.62 -23.13 16.55
CA PHE A 13 -14.59 -22.40 15.82
C PHE A 13 -15.16 -22.10 14.43
N GLY A 14 -16.16 -21.22 14.38
CA GLY A 14 -16.43 -20.46 13.18
C GLY A 14 -15.16 -19.68 12.96
N CYS A 15 -14.29 -20.18 12.09
CA CYS A 15 -13.29 -19.37 11.41
C CYS A 15 -14.04 -18.15 10.92
N LYS A 16 -14.00 -17.06 11.69
CA LYS A 16 -14.37 -15.73 11.21
C LYS A 16 -13.33 -15.45 10.15
N THR A 17 -13.60 -15.85 8.92
CA THR A 17 -12.90 -15.33 7.76
C THR A 17 -12.97 -13.82 7.90
N SER A 18 -11.82 -13.23 8.20
CA SER A 18 -11.63 -11.80 8.41
C SER A 18 -12.43 -11.01 7.36
N ASP A 19 -13.17 -10.00 7.83
CA ASP A 19 -13.99 -9.07 7.04
C ASP A 19 -13.15 -8.20 6.09
N PHE A 20 -11.93 -8.63 5.80
CA PHE A 20 -10.92 -8.03 4.95
C PHE A 20 -11.45 -7.55 3.58
N HIS A 21 -12.42 -8.26 2.99
CA HIS A 21 -13.08 -7.77 1.77
C HIS A 21 -13.92 -6.51 2.02
N LYS A 22 -14.69 -6.47 3.12
CA LYS A 22 -15.41 -5.25 3.50
C LYS A 22 -14.43 -4.17 3.94
N GLN A 23 -13.33 -4.50 4.61
CA GLN A 23 -12.28 -3.55 5.02
C GLN A 23 -11.60 -2.90 3.80
N ILE A 24 -11.24 -3.67 2.76
CA ILE A 24 -10.74 -3.10 1.49
C ILE A 24 -11.81 -2.29 0.76
N CYS A 25 -13.03 -2.81 0.63
CA CYS A 25 -14.12 -2.07 -0.01
C CYS A 25 -14.48 -0.78 0.76
N LYS A 26 -14.09 -0.68 2.04
CA LYS A 26 -14.26 0.50 2.90
C LYS A 26 -13.13 1.53 2.74
N ILE A 27 -11.93 1.12 2.30
CA ILE A 27 -10.83 2.00 1.86
C ILE A 27 -11.24 2.82 0.61
N SER A 28 -12.29 2.41 -0.11
CA SER A 28 -12.84 3.13 -1.28
C SER A 28 -13.34 4.55 -1.02
N SER A 29 -13.42 4.99 0.25
CA SER A 29 -13.71 6.39 0.61
C SER A 29 -12.49 7.31 0.59
N ILE A 30 -11.28 6.76 0.63
CA ILE A 30 -10.07 7.47 0.16
C ILE A 30 -10.22 7.54 -1.37
N ASN A 31 -9.66 8.55 -2.06
CA ASN A 31 -9.68 8.70 -3.53
C ASN A 31 -8.98 7.54 -4.31
N LEU A 32 -8.91 6.34 -3.72
CA LEU A 32 -8.42 5.07 -4.25
C LEU A 32 -9.53 4.26 -4.96
N ASN A 33 -10.63 4.88 -5.40
CA ASN A 33 -11.81 4.18 -5.94
C ASN A 33 -11.62 3.60 -7.36
N ASP A 34 -10.39 3.47 -7.82
CA ASP A 34 -10.07 2.89 -9.12
C ASP A 34 -9.99 1.35 -9.05
N LYS A 35 -10.38 0.72 -10.15
CA LYS A 35 -10.45 -0.75 -10.34
C LYS A 35 -9.08 -1.39 -10.11
N TYR A 36 -7.98 -0.72 -10.44
CA TYR A 36 -6.63 -1.26 -10.29
C TYR A 36 -6.25 -1.47 -8.82
N GLN A 37 -6.56 -0.52 -7.96
CA GLN A 37 -6.26 -0.50 -6.53
C GLN A 37 -7.04 -1.61 -5.83
N LYS A 38 -8.32 -1.76 -6.16
CA LYS A 38 -9.15 -2.89 -5.69
C LYS A 38 -8.51 -4.24 -6.05
N ASN A 39 -7.99 -4.37 -7.27
CA ASN A 39 -7.32 -5.59 -7.70
C ASN A 39 -5.98 -5.84 -6.99
N ILE A 40 -5.20 -4.79 -6.72
CA ILE A 40 -3.95 -4.89 -5.93
C ILE A 40 -4.26 -5.44 -4.53
N PHE A 41 -5.18 -4.80 -3.82
CA PHE A 41 -5.57 -5.22 -2.47
C PHE A 41 -6.19 -6.63 -2.46
N PHE A 42 -6.96 -6.98 -3.49
CA PHE A 42 -7.49 -8.33 -3.63
C PHE A 42 -6.36 -9.38 -3.79
N LYS A 43 -5.34 -9.10 -4.59
CA LYS A 43 -4.18 -10.00 -4.76
C LYS A 43 -3.36 -10.14 -3.48
N LEU A 44 -3.21 -9.05 -2.72
CA LEU A 44 -2.48 -9.04 -1.45
C LEU A 44 -3.29 -9.56 -0.26
N LYS A 45 -4.56 -9.93 -0.47
CA LYS A 45 -5.48 -10.25 0.61
C LYS A 45 -5.00 -11.30 1.60
N LYS A 46 -4.41 -12.37 1.09
CA LYS A 46 -3.91 -13.45 1.94
C LYS A 46 -2.71 -12.98 2.76
N SER A 47 -1.84 -12.17 2.16
CA SER A 47 -0.60 -11.69 2.78
C SER A 47 -0.86 -10.62 3.85
N LEU A 48 -1.83 -9.74 3.61
CA LEU A 48 -2.19 -8.64 4.51
C LEU A 48 -3.28 -9.01 5.52
N ARG A 49 -3.67 -10.29 5.60
CA ARG A 49 -4.81 -10.72 6.43
C ARG A 49 -4.62 -10.37 7.90
N ASP A 50 -3.37 -10.44 8.35
CA ASP A 50 -2.96 -10.29 9.73
C ASP A 50 -2.22 -8.94 9.93
N SER A 51 -2.35 -8.01 8.97
CA SER A 51 -1.78 -6.65 9.01
C SER A 51 -2.83 -5.65 9.46
N GLU A 52 -2.41 -4.69 10.29
CA GLU A 52 -3.25 -3.58 10.75
C GLU A 52 -2.98 -2.31 9.95
N THR A 53 -1.72 -2.04 9.61
CA THR A 53 -1.30 -0.80 8.98
C THR A 53 -0.41 -1.08 7.78
N ILE A 54 -0.61 -0.32 6.71
CA ILE A 54 0.26 -0.33 5.53
C ILE A 54 0.67 1.09 5.17
N ILE A 55 1.84 1.23 4.56
CA ILE A 55 2.16 2.43 3.77
C ILE A 55 1.97 2.09 2.30
N TYR A 56 1.12 2.85 1.62
CA TYR A 56 0.92 2.71 0.19
C TYR A 56 1.45 3.94 -0.54
N TYR A 57 2.51 3.72 -1.33
CA TYR A 57 3.07 4.72 -2.23
C TYR A 57 2.26 4.72 -3.52
N TYR A 58 1.48 5.77 -3.71
CA TYR A 58 0.59 5.92 -4.84
C TYR A 58 0.90 7.20 -5.60
N GLN A 59 0.81 7.10 -6.91
CA GLN A 59 0.99 8.23 -7.80
C GLN A 59 0.01 8.11 -8.97
N PRO A 60 -1.15 8.77 -8.88
CA PRO A 60 -2.12 8.72 -9.97
C PRO A 60 -1.51 9.31 -11.24
N ASN A 61 -1.69 8.64 -12.38
CA ASN A 61 -1.40 9.14 -13.73
C ASN A 61 0.07 9.41 -14.07
N PHE A 62 1.02 8.87 -13.31
CA PHE A 62 2.43 8.96 -13.66
C PHE A 62 2.89 7.74 -14.47
N THR A 63 3.32 7.99 -15.69
CA THR A 63 3.94 6.99 -16.57
C THR A 63 5.31 7.50 -16.94
N PHE A 64 6.38 6.80 -16.51
CA PHE A 64 7.73 7.20 -16.90
C PHE A 64 8.03 6.85 -18.35
N ASP A 65 7.50 5.74 -18.90
CA ASP A 65 7.63 5.38 -20.33
C ASP A 65 6.68 4.22 -20.72
N ASN A 66 5.43 4.50 -21.13
CA ASN A 66 4.42 3.53 -21.59
C ASN A 66 3.66 2.78 -20.48
N ASN A 67 2.46 3.25 -20.09
CA ASN A 67 1.38 2.50 -19.41
C ASN A 67 1.73 1.55 -18.24
N ASP A 68 2.97 1.58 -17.75
CA ASP A 68 3.53 0.66 -16.79
C ASP A 68 3.54 1.37 -15.44
N PHE A 69 2.43 1.25 -14.71
CA PHE A 69 2.36 1.80 -13.35
C PHE A 69 3.19 0.93 -12.41
N SER A 70 4.14 1.55 -11.71
CA SER A 70 4.91 0.93 -10.64
C SER A 70 4.55 1.60 -9.32
N GLY A 71 4.12 0.80 -8.34
CA GLY A 71 3.74 1.26 -7.01
C GLY A 71 4.34 0.37 -5.94
N VAL A 72 4.44 0.88 -4.71
CA VAL A 72 5.01 0.13 -3.58
C VAL A 72 4.06 0.16 -2.41
N LEU A 73 3.77 -1.01 -1.87
CA LEU A 73 3.07 -1.17 -0.60
C LEU A 73 4.04 -1.76 0.42
N TYR A 74 4.07 -1.17 1.60
CA TYR A 74 4.81 -1.69 2.75
C TYR A 74 3.83 -2.10 3.84
N ASP A 75 3.96 -3.33 4.29
CA ASP A 75 3.21 -3.93 5.38
C ASP A 75 4.02 -3.77 6.66
N LEU A 76 3.52 -2.94 7.59
CA LEU A 76 4.26 -2.55 8.78
C LEU A 76 4.47 -3.76 9.70
N GLU A 77 3.42 -4.54 9.92
CA GLU A 77 3.45 -5.63 10.90
C GLU A 77 4.39 -6.76 10.47
N HIS A 78 4.47 -7.04 9.18
CA HIS A 78 5.36 -8.07 8.64
C HIS A 78 6.68 -7.50 8.10
N SER A 79 6.89 -6.19 8.19
CA SER A 79 8.07 -5.49 7.67
C SER A 79 8.38 -5.85 6.21
N LYS A 80 7.35 -5.91 5.38
CA LYS A 80 7.42 -6.52 4.04
C LYS A 80 7.02 -5.56 2.94
N PHE A 81 7.82 -5.53 1.88
CA PHE A 81 7.53 -4.74 0.68
C PHE A 81 6.84 -5.59 -0.39
N TYR A 82 5.88 -4.96 -1.06
CA TYR A 82 5.19 -5.47 -2.23
C TYR A 82 5.32 -4.45 -3.36
N PHE A 83 6.05 -4.84 -4.40
CA PHE A 83 6.31 -4.04 -5.59
C PHE A 83 5.29 -4.40 -6.65
N ILE A 84 4.43 -3.44 -6.97
CA ILE A 84 3.32 -3.57 -7.89
C ILE A 84 3.80 -3.09 -9.24
N ASN A 85 3.55 -3.88 -10.28
CA ASN A 85 3.74 -3.48 -11.67
C ASN A 85 2.44 -3.73 -12.42
N LEU A 86 1.94 -2.73 -13.13
CA LEU A 86 0.77 -2.85 -13.99
C LEU A 86 1.25 -2.77 -15.42
N LYS A 87 1.12 -3.83 -16.22
CA LYS A 87 1.47 -3.81 -17.65
C LYS A 87 0.31 -4.33 -18.47
N ASN A 88 -0.14 -3.57 -19.46
CA ASN A 88 -1.29 -3.95 -20.31
C ASN A 88 -2.51 -4.41 -19.50
N ASN A 89 -2.88 -3.65 -18.47
CA ASN A 89 -3.95 -3.96 -17.51
C ASN A 89 -3.71 -5.20 -16.61
N ASN A 90 -2.54 -5.85 -16.71
CA ASN A 90 -2.16 -6.97 -15.84
C ASN A 90 -1.31 -6.49 -14.68
N ILE A 91 -1.81 -6.69 -13.46
CA ILE A 91 -1.08 -6.41 -12.22
C ILE A 91 -0.19 -7.60 -11.89
N SER A 92 1.11 -7.40 -11.74
CA SER A 92 2.03 -8.33 -11.08
C SER A 92 2.51 -7.73 -9.76
N ILE A 93 2.78 -8.61 -8.79
CA ILE A 93 3.25 -8.22 -7.46
C ILE A 93 4.47 -9.07 -7.14
N SER A 94 5.56 -8.42 -6.76
CA SER A 94 6.82 -9.05 -6.35
C SER A 94 7.22 -8.57 -4.97
N GLU A 95 8.09 -9.32 -4.30
CA GLU A 95 8.78 -8.89 -3.07
C GLU A 95 10.15 -8.28 -3.37
N THR A 96 10.55 -8.33 -4.64
CA THR A 96 11.74 -7.66 -5.16
C THR A 96 11.36 -6.44 -5.99
N PRO A 97 12.15 -5.35 -5.93
CA PRO A 97 11.96 -4.20 -6.79
C PRO A 97 11.94 -4.61 -8.26
N ASN A 98 10.96 -4.11 -9.00
CA ASN A 98 10.78 -4.46 -10.41
C ASN A 98 11.48 -3.49 -11.38
N ASN A 99 11.86 -2.30 -10.91
CA ASN A 99 12.60 -1.29 -11.67
C ASN A 99 13.29 -0.27 -10.71
N PRO A 100 14.13 0.66 -11.21
CA PRO A 100 14.78 1.66 -10.37
C PRO A 100 13.79 2.63 -9.70
N TYR A 101 12.64 2.89 -10.34
CA TYR A 101 11.60 3.73 -9.74
C TYR A 101 10.96 3.11 -8.49
N SER A 102 10.71 1.80 -8.51
CA SER A 102 10.31 1.00 -7.35
C SER A 102 11.32 1.08 -6.20
N ASN A 103 12.62 1.12 -6.51
CA ASN A 103 13.66 1.32 -5.50
C ASN A 103 13.61 2.73 -4.90
N TYR A 104 13.40 3.76 -5.73
CA TYR A 104 13.18 5.11 -5.27
C TYR A 104 11.96 5.22 -4.34
N GLN A 105 10.82 4.65 -4.74
CA GLN A 105 9.60 4.61 -3.93
C GLN A 105 9.83 3.87 -2.60
N LYS A 106 10.55 2.74 -2.61
CA LYS A 106 10.96 2.01 -1.40
C LYS A 106 11.77 2.91 -0.46
N ASN A 107 12.79 3.59 -0.97
CA ASN A 107 13.64 4.47 -0.16
C ASN A 107 12.82 5.60 0.47
N ASN A 108 11.86 6.17 -0.27
CA ASN A 108 10.99 7.21 0.23
C ASN A 108 10.05 6.71 1.35
N ILE A 109 9.52 5.49 1.24
CA ILE A 109 8.78 4.85 2.34
C ILE A 109 9.67 4.73 3.59
N LEU A 110 10.93 4.30 3.42
CA LEU A 110 11.87 4.16 4.54
C LEU A 110 12.17 5.51 5.21
N LEU A 111 12.35 6.58 4.41
CA LEU A 111 12.51 7.95 4.94
C LEU A 111 11.27 8.41 5.72
N TYR A 112 10.07 8.10 5.20
CA TYR A 112 8.81 8.41 5.89
C TYR A 112 8.70 7.69 7.24
N LEU A 113 8.97 6.39 7.27
CA LEU A 113 8.94 5.57 8.48
C LEU A 113 10.02 5.99 9.49
N GLY A 114 11.19 6.41 9.01
CA GLY A 114 12.29 6.93 9.83
C GLY A 114 12.07 8.32 10.42
N LYS A 115 10.91 8.94 10.18
CA LYS A 115 10.62 10.35 10.54
C LYS A 115 11.60 11.35 9.92
N GLU A 116 12.13 11.02 8.75
CA GLU A 116 13.03 11.86 7.97
C GLU A 116 12.28 12.55 6.82
N GLN A 117 11.00 12.91 7.03
CA GLN A 117 10.17 13.54 5.98
C GLN A 117 10.78 14.85 5.47
N GLY A 118 11.56 15.56 6.29
CA GLY A 118 12.33 16.73 5.84
C GLY A 118 13.32 16.42 4.72
N LYS A 119 13.86 15.20 4.64
CA LYS A 119 14.70 14.79 3.51
C LYS A 119 13.87 14.63 2.23
N LEU A 120 12.65 14.10 2.32
CA LEU A 120 11.73 13.98 1.17
C LEU A 120 11.38 15.35 0.58
N THR A 121 11.28 16.39 1.40
CA THR A 121 10.99 17.75 0.95
C THR A 121 12.23 18.50 0.48
N ASN A 122 13.40 18.27 1.11
CA ASN A 122 14.62 19.06 0.86
C ASN A 122 15.48 18.54 -0.31
N ILE A 123 15.23 17.32 -0.82
CA ILE A 123 15.82 16.85 -2.09
C ILE A 123 15.52 17.83 -3.25
N SER A 124 14.51 18.70 -3.07
CA SER A 124 14.10 19.74 -4.01
C SER A 124 15.15 20.80 -4.31
N ASP A 125 16.03 21.09 -3.36
CA ASP A 125 16.83 22.32 -3.40
C ASP A 125 17.95 22.24 -4.46
N ASN A 126 18.28 21.03 -4.91
CA ASN A 126 19.33 20.77 -5.91
C ASN A 126 18.81 20.15 -7.22
N CYS A 127 17.49 19.97 -7.36
CA CYS A 127 16.88 19.32 -8.53
C CYS A 127 16.43 20.35 -9.58
N PHE A 128 17.15 20.43 -10.70
CA PHE A 128 16.84 21.30 -11.84
C PHE A 128 16.08 20.56 -12.95
N TYR A 129 14.96 19.92 -12.63
CA TYR A 129 14.06 19.34 -13.63
C TYR A 129 13.10 20.41 -14.20
N SER A 130 13.14 20.63 -15.51
CA SER A 130 12.33 21.62 -16.23
C SER A 130 10.96 21.10 -16.71
N GLY A 131 10.68 19.81 -16.50
CA GLY A 131 9.39 19.21 -16.85
C GLY A 131 8.26 19.53 -15.87
N PRO A 132 7.08 18.91 -16.03
CA PRO A 132 5.95 19.18 -15.17
C PRO A 132 6.27 18.83 -13.71
N LYS A 133 5.75 19.64 -12.78
CA LYS A 133 5.83 19.32 -11.35
C LYS A 133 4.94 18.13 -11.07
N ILE A 134 5.55 17.05 -10.63
CA ILE A 134 4.89 15.81 -10.32
C ILE A 134 4.98 15.60 -8.81
N PHE A 135 3.89 15.12 -8.20
CA PHE A 135 3.80 14.87 -6.77
C PHE A 135 3.54 13.41 -6.51
N ASP A 136 4.17 12.91 -5.46
CA ASP A 136 4.02 11.56 -4.93
C ASP A 136 3.23 11.60 -3.63
N TYR A 137 2.50 10.52 -3.39
CA TYR A 137 1.62 10.38 -2.25
C TYR A 137 1.98 9.11 -1.48
N LEU A 138 2.17 9.27 -0.17
CA LEU A 138 2.27 8.18 0.78
C LEU A 138 0.99 8.16 1.62
N TYR A 139 0.28 7.05 1.56
CA TYR A 139 -0.89 6.81 2.39
C TYR A 139 -0.52 5.83 3.50
N GLU A 140 -0.52 6.29 4.74
CA GLU A 140 -0.57 5.41 5.91
C GLU A 140 -2.02 5.00 6.09
N ILE A 141 -2.33 3.74 5.78
CA ILE A 141 -3.69 3.20 5.76
C ILE A 141 -3.84 2.20 6.89
N ASN A 142 -4.80 2.46 7.78
CA ASN A 142 -5.23 1.47 8.76
C ASN A 142 -6.30 0.56 8.11
N LEU A 143 -5.99 -0.73 8.01
CA LEU A 143 -6.87 -1.75 7.43
C LEU A 143 -8.03 -2.14 8.35
N THR A 144 -7.93 -1.81 9.64
CA THR A 144 -8.92 -2.16 10.67
C THR A 144 -9.83 -1.00 11.07
N ASP A 145 -9.35 0.25 10.99
CA ASP A 145 -10.07 1.48 11.31
C ASP A 145 -10.08 2.46 10.12
N LYS A 146 -11.29 2.87 9.71
CA LYS A 146 -11.50 3.79 8.59
C LYS A 146 -11.05 5.23 8.84
N ASN A 147 -11.03 5.65 10.10
CA ASN A 147 -10.89 7.07 10.45
C ASN A 147 -9.42 7.49 10.57
N LEU A 148 -8.48 6.56 10.42
CA LEU A 148 -7.05 6.74 10.61
C LEU A 148 -6.31 6.46 9.32
N ASN A 149 -6.52 7.33 8.33
CA ASN A 149 -5.66 7.37 7.15
C ASN A 149 -4.92 8.70 7.16
N LYS A 150 -3.58 8.64 7.10
CA LYS A 150 -2.75 9.84 6.93
C LYS A 150 -2.22 9.88 5.51
N GLU A 151 -2.30 11.06 4.92
CA GLU A 151 -1.74 11.33 3.61
C GLU A 151 -0.53 12.23 3.78
N PHE A 152 0.58 11.86 3.16
CA PHE A 152 1.77 12.66 3.06
C PHE A 152 2.10 12.89 1.58
N VAL A 153 2.17 14.15 1.19
CA VAL A 153 2.39 14.57 -0.20
C VAL A 153 3.72 15.29 -0.30
N PHE A 154 4.51 14.92 -1.31
CA PHE A 154 5.78 15.56 -1.58
C PHE A 154 6.05 15.59 -3.09
N LYS A 155 6.96 16.47 -3.52
CA LYS A 155 7.31 16.58 -4.93
C LYS A 155 8.17 15.37 -5.33
N ASN A 156 7.89 14.80 -6.49
CA ASN A 156 8.63 13.69 -7.06
C ASN A 156 9.96 14.21 -7.65
N PHE A 157 11.07 13.64 -7.20
CA PHE A 157 12.41 13.99 -7.63
C PHE A 157 13.15 12.88 -8.34
N TYR A 158 12.47 11.77 -8.66
CA TYR A 158 13.09 10.69 -9.41
C TYR A 158 13.74 11.13 -10.74
N PRO A 159 13.18 12.07 -11.53
CA PRO A 159 13.86 12.59 -12.72
C PRO A 159 15.20 13.30 -12.45
N CYS A 160 15.53 13.59 -11.19
CA CYS A 160 16.76 14.25 -10.75
C CYS A 160 17.76 13.30 -10.09
N ILE A 161 17.47 12.00 -10.07
CA ILE A 161 18.37 10.98 -9.55
C ILE A 161 19.04 10.35 -10.76
N ASP A 162 20.27 10.78 -11.03
CA ASP A 162 21.15 10.18 -12.06
C ASP A 162 21.45 8.71 -11.77
#